data_AF-A0A8H3R2I3-F1
#
_entry.id   AF-A0A8H3R2I3-F1
#
_cell.length_a   1.000
_cell.length_b   1.000
_cell.length_c   1.000
_cell.angle_alpha   90.00
_cell.angle_beta   90.00
_cell.angle_gamma   90.00
#
_symmetry.space_group_name_H-M   'P 1'
#
loop_
_entity.id
_entity.type
_entity.pdbx_description
1 polymer ?
#
loop_
_entity_poly.entity_id
_entity_poly.type
_entity_poly.pdbx_seq_one_letter_code
_entity_poly.pdbx_strand_id
1 'polypeptide(L)'
;MSYGENQLINNALSRSYALVDYNIHKDMHKRHEFRKQIILNDESLTENEKSEAIKIISKFIIITILFLIREQKESNQQIHKIHDNR
;
A
#
# COMPACT_ATOMS: atom_id res chain seq x y z
N MET A 1 -3.22 -21.79 1.70
CA MET A 1 -2.05 -21.25 0.96
C MET A 1 -1.55 -20.04 1.71
N SER A 2 -0.38 -20.19 2.32
CA SER A 2 0.23 -19.21 3.21
C SER A 2 0.90 -18.11 2.39
N TYR A 3 0.76 -16.86 2.79
CA TYR A 3 1.38 -15.67 2.18
C TYR A 3 2.93 -15.64 2.29
N GLY A 4 3.56 -16.80 2.57
CA GLY A 4 4.99 -16.96 2.87
C GLY A 4 5.79 -17.79 1.87
N GLU A 5 5.19 -18.33 0.81
CA GLU A 5 5.88 -19.35 -0.02
C GLU A 5 6.72 -18.81 -1.17
N ASN A 6 6.69 -17.51 -1.46
CA ASN A 6 7.52 -16.97 -2.53
C ASN A 6 8.46 -15.87 -2.04
N GLN A 7 9.64 -16.29 -1.56
CA GLN A 7 10.71 -15.42 -1.09
C GLN A 7 11.08 -14.35 -2.14
N LEU A 8 10.97 -14.67 -3.42
CA LEU A 8 11.19 -13.74 -4.53
C LEU A 8 10.18 -12.59 -4.52
N ILE A 9 8.89 -12.90 -4.38
CA ILE A 9 7.82 -11.91 -4.28
C ILE A 9 8.03 -11.01 -3.05
N ASN A 10 8.32 -11.60 -1.89
CA ASN A 10 8.54 -10.83 -0.67
C ASN A 10 9.79 -9.94 -0.75
N ASN A 11 10.85 -10.40 -1.42
CA ASN A 11 12.04 -9.58 -1.69
C ASN A 11 11.75 -8.43 -2.65
N ALA A 12 11.04 -8.69 -3.75
CA ALA A 12 10.66 -7.66 -4.71
C ALA A 12 9.74 -6.60 -4.08
N LEU A 13 8.79 -7.03 -3.24
CA LEU A 13 7.93 -6.14 -2.45
C LEU A 13 8.80 -5.29 -1.50
N SER A 14 9.64 -5.91 -0.68
CA SER A 14 10.52 -5.20 0.26
C SER A 14 11.41 -4.17 -0.44
N ARG A 15 12.02 -4.53 -1.58
CA ARG A 15 12.79 -3.60 -2.41
C ARG A 15 11.93 -2.45 -2.93
N SER A 16 10.74 -2.74 -3.47
CA SER A 16 9.83 -1.70 -3.95
C SER A 16 9.43 -0.70 -2.85
N TYR A 17 9.27 -1.17 -1.59
CA TYR A 17 8.99 -0.30 -0.45
C TYR A 17 10.18 0.55 -0.05
N ALA A 18 11.40 -0.01 -0.07
CA ALA A 18 12.63 0.70 0.27
C ALA A 18 13.03 1.75 -0.79
N LEU A 19 12.73 1.50 -2.07
CA LEU A 19 13.03 2.40 -3.18
C LEU A 19 12.06 3.58 -3.30
N VAL A 20 10.90 3.54 -2.62
CA VAL A 20 9.98 4.67 -2.61
C VAL A 20 10.56 5.80 -1.78
N ASP A 21 10.94 6.88 -2.45
CA ASP A 21 11.22 8.14 -1.80
C ASP A 21 9.89 8.83 -1.41
N TYR A 22 9.62 8.86 -0.11
CA TYR A 22 8.42 9.46 0.46
C TYR A 22 8.37 10.98 0.33
N ASN A 23 9.52 11.63 0.13
CA ASN A 23 9.65 13.08 -0.07
C ASN A 23 9.28 13.49 -1.50
N ILE A 24 9.63 12.67 -2.49
CA ILE A 24 9.34 12.91 -3.92
C ILE A 24 7.91 12.47 -4.25
N HIS A 25 7.53 11.25 -3.85
CA HIS A 25 6.20 10.71 -4.14
C HIS A 25 5.23 11.01 -3.00
N LYS A 26 4.82 12.26 -2.79
CA LYS A 26 3.90 12.61 -1.69
C LYS A 26 2.51 11.96 -1.80
N ASP A 27 2.08 11.70 -3.03
CA ASP A 27 0.78 11.09 -3.34
C ASP A 27 0.84 9.56 -3.22
N MET A 28 -0.11 9.00 -2.47
CA MET A 28 -0.27 7.56 -2.32
C MET A 28 -0.45 6.85 -3.68
N HIS A 29 -1.17 7.46 -4.62
CA HIS A 29 -1.35 6.93 -5.96
C HIS A 29 -0.02 6.86 -6.72
N LYS A 30 0.82 7.90 -6.63
CA LYS A 30 2.15 7.92 -7.25
C LYS A 30 3.08 6.88 -6.64
N ARG A 31 3.04 6.69 -5.31
CA ARG A 31 3.78 5.62 -4.63
C ARG A 31 3.33 4.24 -5.11
N HIS A 32 2.03 4.06 -5.34
CA HIS A 32 1.50 2.79 -5.85
C HIS A 32 2.00 2.49 -7.27
N GLU A 33 1.87 3.45 -8.18
CA GLU A 33 2.33 3.30 -9.57
C GLU A 33 3.83 3.00 -9.63
N PHE A 34 4.63 3.71 -8.83
CA PHE A 34 6.07 3.47 -8.74
C PHE A 34 6.40 2.04 -8.29
N ARG A 35 5.75 1.54 -7.22
CA ARG A 35 5.97 0.16 -6.75
C ARG A 35 5.54 -0.89 -7.79
N LYS A 36 4.44 -0.64 -8.53
CA LYS A 36 4.01 -1.52 -9.63
C LYS A 36 5.08 -1.59 -10.72
N GLN A 37 5.66 -0.45 -11.11
CA GLN A 37 6.71 -0.41 -12.11
C GLN A 37 7.98 -1.16 -11.68
N ILE A 38 8.41 -1.02 -10.42
CA ILE A 38 9.55 -1.76 -9.87
C ILE A 38 9.35 -3.28 -10.02
N ILE A 39 8.17 -3.79 -9.69
CA ILE A 39 7.87 -5.22 -9.75
C ILE A 39 7.73 -5.71 -11.20
N LEU A 40 7.12 -4.92 -12.08
CA LEU A 40 6.99 -5.27 -13.49
C LEU A 40 8.35 -5.36 -14.19
N ASN A 41 9.27 -4.47 -13.80
CA ASN A 41 10.64 -4.44 -14.31
C ASN A 41 11.58 -5.43 -13.60
N ASP A 42 11.11 -6.15 -12.57
CA ASP A 42 11.93 -7.14 -11.88
C ASP A 42 12.03 -8.41 -12.75
N GLU A 43 13.19 -8.57 -13.40
CA GLU A 43 13.51 -9.74 -14.24
C GLU A 43 13.62 -11.04 -13.43
N SER A 44 13.76 -10.95 -12.10
CA SER A 44 13.82 -12.13 -11.23
C SER A 44 12.47 -12.79 -10.97
N LEU A 45 11.37 -12.11 -11.36
CA LEU A 45 10.00 -12.63 -11.20
C LEU A 45 9.46 -13.16 -12.53
N THR A 46 8.78 -14.29 -12.46
CA THR A 46 7.93 -14.78 -13.54
C THR A 46 6.66 -13.93 -13.67
N GLU A 47 5.99 -13.96 -14.82
CA GLU A 47 4.75 -13.20 -15.06
C GLU A 47 3.64 -13.52 -14.03
N ASN A 48 3.57 -14.77 -13.57
CA ASN A 48 2.64 -15.17 -12.52
C ASN A 48 2.99 -14.52 -11.18
N GLU A 49 4.27 -14.46 -10.82
CA GLU A 49 4.75 -13.84 -9.58
C GLU A 49 4.60 -12.33 -9.59
N LYS A 50 4.81 -11.67 -10.74
CA LYS A 50 4.52 -10.24 -10.92
C LYS A 50 3.04 -9.94 -10.68
N SER A 51 2.16 -10.75 -11.27
CA SER A 51 0.71 -10.62 -11.07
C SER A 51 0.31 -10.77 -9.60
N GLU A 52 0.86 -11.77 -8.91
CA GLU A 52 0.62 -11.99 -7.48
C GLU A 52 1.17 -10.84 -6.62
N ALA A 53 2.38 -10.35 -6.90
CA ALA A 53 2.98 -9.22 -6.19
C ALA A 53 2.13 -7.94 -6.34
N ILE A 54 1.58 -7.68 -7.52
CA ILE A 54 0.68 -6.54 -7.78
C ILE A 54 -0.65 -6.69 -7.02
N LYS A 55 -1.21 -7.90 -6.94
CA LYS A 55 -2.41 -8.17 -6.11
C LYS A 55 -2.13 -7.88 -4.64
N ILE A 56 -0.97 -8.29 -4.12
CA ILE A 56 -0.57 -8.03 -2.73
C ILE A 56 -0.46 -6.53 -2.45
N ILE A 57 0.18 -5.75 -3.34
CA ILE A 57 0.27 -4.29 -3.20
C ILE A 57 -1.12 -3.65 -3.18
N SER A 58 -1.98 -4.04 -4.11
CA SER A 58 -3.34 -3.48 -4.22
C SER A 58 -4.15 -3.75 -2.95
N LYS A 59 -4.06 -4.96 -2.39
CA LYS A 59 -4.73 -5.35 -1.15
C LYS A 59 -4.22 -4.55 0.05
N PHE A 60 -2.91 -4.34 0.15
CA PHE A 60 -2.31 -3.54 1.23
C PHE A 60 -2.76 -2.07 1.17
N ILE A 61 -2.87 -1.50 -0.02
CA ILE A 61 -3.33 -0.13 -0.25
C ILE A 61 -4.79 0.04 0.18
N ILE A 62 -5.68 -0.88 -0.18
CA ILE A 62 -7.09 -0.84 0.21
C ILE A 62 -7.23 -0.86 1.74
N ILE A 63 -6.49 -1.74 2.42
CA ILE A 63 -6.49 -1.81 3.89
C ILE A 63 -5.99 -0.50 4.52
N THR A 64 -4.93 0.08 3.96
CA THR A 64 -4.36 1.34 4.45
C THR A 64 -5.35 2.51 4.30
N ILE A 65 -6.04 2.61 3.15
CA ILE A 65 -7.06 3.63 2.91
C ILE A 65 -8.23 3.47 3.89
N LEU A 66 -8.71 2.24 4.09
CA LEU A 66 -9.79 1.96 5.04
C LEU A 66 -9.41 2.36 6.47
N PHE A 67 -8.18 2.09 6.89
CA PHE A 67 -7.66 2.49 8.19
C PHE A 67 -7.65 4.02 8.32
N LEU A 68 -7.09 4.74 7.35
CA LEU A 68 -7.06 6.21 7.35
C LEU A 68 -8.47 6.82 7.37
N ILE A 69 -9.43 6.25 6.64
CA ILE A 69 -10.83 6.70 6.64
C ILE A 69 -11.48 6.51 8.02
N ARG A 70 -11.17 5.41 8.73
CA ARG A 70 -11.68 5.17 10.09
C ARG A 70 -11.16 6.23 11.07
N GLU A 71 -9.86 6.50 11.07
CA GLU A 71 -9.24 7.52 11.93
C GLU A 71 -9.84 8.92 11.71
N GLN A 72 -10.06 9.30 10.44
CA GLN A 72 -10.71 10.58 10.10
C GLN A 72 -12.18 10.63 10.56
N LYS A 73 -12.91 9.51 10.47
CA LYS A 73 -14.29 9.43 10.94
C LYS A 73 -14.41 9.62 12.45
N GLU A 74 -13.48 9.04 13.22
CA GLU A 74 -13.46 9.19 14.68
C GLU A 74 -13.14 10.63 15.10
N SER A 75 -12.21 11.30 14.41
CA SER A 75 -11.90 12.72 14.64
C SER A 75 -13.11 13.62 14.36
N ASN A 76 -13.83 13.38 13.25
CA ASN A 76 -15.02 14.15 12.89
C ASN A 76 -16.19 13.93 13.86
N GLN A 77 -16.34 12.71 14.40
CA GLN A 77 -17.36 12.44 15.43
C GLN A 77 -17.07 13.16 16.75
N GLN A 78 -15.80 13.32 17.14
CA GLN A 78 -15.44 14.09 18.34
C GLN A 78 -15.72 15.58 18.16
N ILE A 79 -15.44 16.15 16.99
CA ILE A 79 -15.75 17.56 16.68
C ILE A 79 -17.27 17.81 16.75
N HIS A 80 -18.09 16.93 16.19
CA HIS A 80 -19.54 17.09 16.22
C HIS A 80 -20.10 17.06 17.65
N LYS A 81 -19.59 16.16 18.51
CA LYS A 81 -19.97 16.10 19.94
C LYS A 81 -19.59 17.36 20.74
N ILE A 82 -18.51 18.06 20.36
CA ILE A 82 -18.10 19.31 21.02
C ILE A 82 -19.03 20.47 20.63
N HIS A 83 -19.62 20.43 19.43
CA HIS A 83 -20.54 21.47 18.97
C HIS A 83 -21.96 21.33 19.54
N ASP A 84 -22.45 20.10 19.74
CA ASP A 84 -23.80 19.85 20.28
C ASP A 84 -23.91 20.06 21.80
N ASN A 85 -22.78 20.16 22.51
CA ASN A 85 -22.72 20.29 23.97
C ASN A 85 -22.44 21.73 24.45
N ARG A 86 -22.70 22.74 23.59
CA ARG A 86 -22.62 24.18 23.89
C ARG A 86 -23.98 24.84 23.83
#